data_AF-A0A429GKV8-F1
#
_entry.id   AF-A0A429GKV8-F1
#
_cell.length_a   1.000
_cell.length_b   1.000
_cell.length_c   1.000
_cell.angle_alpha   90.00
_cell.angle_beta   90.00
_cell.angle_gamma   90.00
#
_symmetry.space_group_name_H-M   'P 1'
#
loop_
_entity.id
_entity.type
_entity.pdbx_description
1 polymer ?
#
loop_
_entity_poly.entity_id
_entity_poly.type
_entity_poly.pdbx_seq_one_letter_code
_entity_poly.pdbx_strand_id
1 'polypeptide(L)'
;MSRQLPLLFFFIFLLLPLLTVNAQMGPLVYKNYYVKIIILNDGSALLSYDMELENTGTVPVVPGYGLINLSSGKVVSASSYVMGRRGEAVIEGNAVRYSVWEVINPGKSIKVEVNLTVSGFLSRGILFDEFQATIGPISYPVIRGDVVVIPPAGKSIVYLSKSSLNAMKPGDIAQVRGELSYIPLPLLPFSWYPVFWTVVIAVILLAFVIRRVRR
;
A
#
# COMPACT_ATOMS: atom_id res chain seq x y z
N MET A 1 51.83 23.42 -37.63
CA MET A 1 50.38 23.69 -37.68
C MET A 1 49.61 22.39 -37.46
N SER A 2 49.31 22.05 -36.21
CA SER A 2 48.65 20.81 -35.81
C SER A 2 47.12 20.92 -35.95
N ARG A 3 46.59 20.43 -37.07
CA ARG A 3 45.14 20.29 -37.34
C ARG A 3 44.46 19.12 -36.57
N GLN A 4 45.02 18.68 -35.45
CA GLN A 4 44.49 17.52 -34.68
C GLN A 4 43.66 17.89 -33.45
N LEU A 5 43.69 19.17 -33.01
CA LEU A 5 42.90 19.63 -31.86
C LEU A 5 41.36 19.50 -32.01
N PRO A 6 40.74 19.75 -33.19
CA PRO A 6 39.27 19.75 -33.27
C PRO A 6 38.66 18.35 -33.24
N LEU A 7 39.39 17.33 -33.69
CA LEU A 7 38.94 15.94 -33.68
C LEU A 7 38.92 15.36 -32.26
N LEU A 8 39.91 15.71 -31.43
CA LEU A 8 39.98 15.24 -30.04
C LEU A 8 38.83 15.81 -29.20
N PHE A 9 38.52 17.10 -29.37
CA PHE A 9 37.36 17.75 -28.73
C PHE A 9 36.02 17.14 -29.17
N PHE A 10 35.90 16.82 -30.46
CA PHE A 10 34.70 16.17 -31.00
C PHE A 10 34.49 14.78 -30.40
N PHE A 11 35.55 13.98 -30.26
CA PHE A 11 35.47 12.67 -29.60
C PHE A 11 35.13 12.76 -28.11
N ILE A 12 35.66 13.75 -27.38
CA ILE A 12 35.32 13.98 -25.96
C ILE A 12 33.84 14.35 -25.81
N PHE A 13 33.29 15.17 -26.71
CA PHE A 13 31.86 15.50 -26.75
C PHE A 13 30.97 14.33 -27.19
N LEU A 14 31.46 13.43 -28.04
CA LEU A 14 30.74 12.22 -28.45
C LEU A 14 30.75 11.13 -27.36
N LEU A 15 31.73 11.16 -26.45
CA LEU A 15 31.83 10.28 -25.28
C LEU A 15 31.07 10.81 -24.05
N LEU A 16 30.77 12.12 -23.98
CA LEU A 16 29.96 12.72 -22.92
C LEU A 16 28.55 12.07 -22.73
N PRO A 17 27.80 11.66 -23.78
CA PRO A 17 26.55 10.91 -23.59
C PRO A 17 26.75 9.44 -23.15
N LEU A 18 27.96 8.89 -23.24
CA LEU A 18 28.30 7.59 -22.60
C LEU A 18 28.59 7.74 -21.10
N LEU A 19 28.89 8.96 -20.65
CA LEU A 19 28.84 9.37 -19.24
C LEU A 19 27.40 9.78 -18.87
N THR A 20 26.41 9.03 -19.35
CA THR A 20 25.10 9.06 -18.72
C THR A 20 25.30 8.56 -17.30
N VAL A 21 25.43 9.50 -16.37
CA VAL A 21 25.06 9.30 -14.99
C VAL A 21 23.66 8.75 -15.09
N ASN A 22 23.53 7.43 -15.00
CA ASN A 22 22.27 6.77 -14.73
C ASN A 22 21.61 7.66 -13.68
N ALA A 23 20.48 8.26 -14.03
CA ALA A 23 19.63 8.93 -13.05
C ALA A 23 19.21 7.81 -12.10
N GLN A 24 20.09 7.55 -11.13
CA GLN A 24 20.02 6.42 -10.24
C GLN A 24 18.71 6.61 -9.51
N MET A 25 17.86 5.57 -9.56
CA MET A 25 16.94 5.29 -8.48
C MET A 25 17.67 5.66 -7.18
N GLY A 26 17.12 6.61 -6.43
CA GLY A 26 17.80 7.14 -5.25
C GLY A 26 18.32 6.00 -4.37
N PRO A 27 19.42 6.20 -3.62
CA PRO A 27 20.12 5.13 -2.91
C PRO A 27 19.33 4.53 -1.75
N LEU A 28 18.06 4.91 -1.58
CA LEU A 28 17.20 4.45 -0.51
C LEU A 28 16.28 3.34 -1.03
N VAL A 29 16.17 2.27 -0.25
CA VAL A 29 15.26 1.16 -0.51
C VAL A 29 14.52 0.79 0.77
N TYR A 30 13.26 0.42 0.64
CA TYR A 30 12.56 -0.28 1.72
C TYR A 30 13.00 -1.73 1.72
N LYS A 31 13.93 -2.08 2.61
CA LYS A 31 14.38 -3.45 2.80
C LYS A 31 13.24 -4.35 3.23
N ASN A 32 12.42 -3.84 4.14
CA ASN A 32 11.19 -4.46 4.62
C ASN A 32 10.07 -3.41 4.65
N TYR A 33 8.88 -3.76 4.17
CA TYR A 33 7.71 -2.90 4.14
C TYR A 33 6.47 -3.71 4.52
N TYR A 34 6.07 -3.63 5.80
CA TYR A 34 4.95 -4.38 6.33
C TYR A 34 3.78 -3.48 6.64
N VAL A 35 2.60 -3.86 6.17
CA VAL A 35 1.35 -3.16 6.47
C VAL A 35 0.42 -4.07 7.26
N LYS A 36 -0.06 -3.59 8.39
CA LYS A 36 -1.07 -4.26 9.20
C LYS A 36 -2.34 -3.42 9.23
N ILE A 37 -3.45 -4.03 8.87
CA ILE A 37 -4.78 -3.40 8.85
C ILE A 37 -5.63 -4.14 9.87
N ILE A 38 -6.00 -3.47 10.96
CA ILE A 38 -6.89 -4.02 12.00
C ILE A 38 -8.23 -3.32 11.87
N ILE A 39 -9.27 -4.08 11.51
CA ILE A 39 -10.62 -3.55 11.35
C ILE A 39 -11.35 -3.67 12.68
N LEU A 40 -11.99 -2.59 13.13
CA LEU A 40 -12.71 -2.50 14.41
C LEU A 40 -14.22 -2.70 14.22
N ASN A 41 -14.91 -3.05 15.32
CA ASN A 41 -16.35 -3.34 15.31
C ASN A 41 -17.23 -2.13 14.91
N ASP A 42 -16.77 -0.92 15.17
CA ASP A 42 -17.46 0.31 14.79
C ASP A 42 -17.34 0.62 13.29
N GLY A 43 -16.50 -0.12 12.55
CA GLY A 43 -16.21 0.10 11.13
C GLY A 43 -15.04 1.06 10.87
N SER A 44 -14.33 1.47 11.92
CA SER A 44 -13.02 2.12 11.80
C SER A 44 -11.91 1.08 11.61
N ALA A 45 -10.70 1.53 11.32
CA ALA A 45 -9.53 0.68 11.22
C ALA A 45 -8.27 1.35 11.77
N LEU A 46 -7.37 0.52 12.30
CA LEU A 46 -6.01 0.89 12.67
C LEU A 46 -5.06 0.37 11.59
N LEU A 47 -4.33 1.28 10.96
CA LEU A 47 -3.35 0.95 9.93
C LEU A 47 -1.96 1.22 10.49
N SER A 48 -1.10 0.20 10.49
CA SER A 48 0.29 0.31 10.91
C SER A 48 1.21 -0.04 9.74
N TYR A 49 2.10 0.89 9.42
CA TYR A 49 3.16 0.73 8.42
C TYR A 49 4.47 0.58 9.18
N ASP A 50 5.11 -0.58 9.08
CA ASP A 50 6.44 -0.86 9.65
C ASP A 50 7.42 -1.00 8.49
N MET A 51 8.33 -0.03 8.40
CA MET A 51 9.24 0.15 7.27
C MET A 51 10.68 0.12 7.76
N GLU A 52 11.51 -0.66 7.10
CA GLU A 52 12.97 -0.62 7.28
C GLU A 52 13.59 0.04 6.05
N LEU A 53 14.06 1.27 6.22
CA LEU A 53 14.65 2.07 5.15
C LEU A 53 16.18 1.92 5.19
N GLU A 54 16.77 1.44 4.10
CA GLU A 54 18.21 1.19 3.97
C GLU A 54 18.83 2.11 2.92
N ASN A 55 20.02 2.63 3.22
CA ASN A 55 20.84 3.37 2.27
C ASN A 55 21.84 2.40 1.61
N THR A 56 21.61 2.06 0.35
CA THR A 56 22.47 1.22 -0.49
C THR A 56 23.49 2.01 -1.29
N GLY A 57 23.48 3.35 -1.19
CA GLY A 57 24.43 4.24 -1.84
C GLY A 57 25.78 4.31 -1.14
N THR A 58 26.65 5.15 -1.68
CA THR A 58 28.03 5.35 -1.19
C THR A 58 28.18 6.59 -0.31
N VAL A 59 27.14 7.41 -0.19
CA VAL A 59 27.15 8.65 0.60
C VAL A 59 26.00 8.67 1.62
N PRO A 60 26.14 9.35 2.76
CA PRO A 60 25.03 9.54 3.71
C PRO A 60 23.85 10.29 3.08
N VAL A 61 22.63 9.90 3.43
CA VAL A 61 21.39 10.48 2.87
C VAL A 61 20.37 10.75 3.97
N VAL A 62 19.61 11.83 3.81
CA VAL A 62 18.43 12.15 4.62
C VAL A 62 17.18 11.94 3.75
N PRO A 63 16.24 11.06 4.13
CA PRO A 63 15.08 10.72 3.29
C PRO A 63 14.12 11.89 3.05
N GLY A 64 13.86 12.73 4.07
CA GLY A 64 12.92 13.84 3.98
C GLY A 64 11.49 13.41 4.29
N TYR A 65 10.55 13.60 3.37
CA TYR A 65 9.12 13.32 3.61
C TYR A 65 8.62 12.11 2.83
N GLY A 66 7.71 11.35 3.44
CA GLY A 66 6.90 10.33 2.78
C GLY A 66 5.41 10.68 2.82
N LEU A 67 4.64 10.08 1.91
CA LEU A 67 3.21 10.28 1.78
C LEU A 67 2.49 8.92 1.82
N ILE A 68 1.40 8.85 2.57
CA ILE A 68 0.50 7.71 2.60
C ILE A 68 -0.89 8.19 2.19
N ASN A 69 -1.41 7.67 1.09
CA ASN A 69 -2.76 8.00 0.61
C ASN A 69 -3.76 6.91 1.02
N LEU A 70 -4.94 7.34 1.46
CA LEU A 70 -6.06 6.44 1.71
C LEU A 70 -7.08 6.52 0.57
N SER A 71 -7.57 5.36 0.14
CA SER A 71 -8.65 5.26 -0.86
C SER A 71 -10.05 5.31 -0.24
N SER A 72 -10.18 4.96 1.04
CA SER A 72 -11.46 4.95 1.73
C SER A 72 -11.32 5.41 3.18
N GLY A 73 -12.44 5.90 3.72
CA GLY A 73 -12.50 6.45 5.07
C GLY A 73 -11.86 7.83 5.20
N LYS A 74 -11.77 8.28 6.46
CA LYS A 74 -11.18 9.57 6.85
C LYS A 74 -10.17 9.34 7.96
N VAL A 75 -8.95 9.89 7.80
CA VAL A 75 -7.92 9.86 8.85
C VAL A 75 -8.42 10.66 10.05
N VAL A 76 -8.49 10.01 11.21
CA VAL A 76 -8.84 10.64 12.49
C VAL A 76 -7.58 11.05 13.24
N SER A 77 -6.57 10.18 13.23
CA SER A 77 -5.30 10.42 13.89
C SER A 77 -4.16 9.75 13.12
N ALA A 78 -2.98 10.34 13.25
CA ALA A 78 -1.75 9.84 12.65
C ALA A 78 -0.59 10.05 13.62
N SER A 79 0.34 9.11 13.64
CA SER A 79 1.60 9.23 14.37
C SER A 79 2.71 8.55 13.60
N SER A 80 3.92 9.09 13.68
CA SER A 80 5.11 8.49 13.10
C SER A 80 6.18 8.32 14.17
N TYR A 81 7.01 7.29 14.03
CA TYR A 81 8.15 7.01 14.86
C TYR A 81 9.33 6.66 13.98
N VAL A 82 10.49 7.26 14.23
CA VAL A 82 11.75 6.93 13.57
C VAL A 82 12.70 6.45 14.65
N MET A 83 13.19 5.21 14.53
CA MET A 83 14.05 4.57 15.53
C MET A 83 13.46 4.65 16.96
N GLY A 84 12.13 4.48 17.08
CA GLY A 84 11.40 4.54 18.35
C GLY A 84 11.16 5.95 18.91
N ARG A 85 11.65 7.01 18.24
CA ARG A 85 11.40 8.40 18.63
C ARG A 85 10.25 8.97 17.83
N ARG A 86 9.39 9.75 18.47
CA ARG A 86 8.24 10.38 17.80
C ARG A 86 8.72 11.34 16.71
N GLY A 87 8.22 11.14 15.49
CA GLY A 87 8.44 12.03 14.34
C GLY A 87 7.23 12.92 14.05
N GLU A 88 7.34 13.72 12.98
CA GLU A 88 6.23 14.51 12.47
C GLU A 88 5.31 13.63 11.60
N ALA A 89 4.00 13.75 11.82
CA ALA A 89 2.96 13.18 10.96
C ALA A 89 1.81 14.20 10.87
N VAL A 90 1.53 14.66 9.65
CA VAL A 90 0.52 15.68 9.36
C VAL A 90 -0.56 15.07 8.47
N ILE A 91 -1.82 15.28 8.86
CA ILE A 91 -2.98 14.84 8.09
C ILE A 91 -3.32 15.93 7.07
N GLU A 92 -3.31 15.58 5.80
CA GLU A 92 -3.59 16.47 4.66
C GLU A 92 -4.76 15.89 3.85
N GLY A 93 -5.98 16.19 4.30
CA GLY A 93 -7.19 15.62 3.69
C GLY A 93 -7.28 14.10 3.90
N ASN A 94 -7.16 13.33 2.81
CA ASN A 94 -7.13 11.86 2.82
C ASN A 94 -5.71 11.27 2.75
N ALA A 95 -4.69 12.11 2.89
CA ALA A 95 -3.30 11.70 2.93
C ALA A 95 -2.68 11.98 4.29
N VAL A 96 -1.61 11.26 4.60
CA VAL A 96 -0.75 11.51 5.75
C VAL A 96 0.66 11.72 5.26
N ARG A 97 1.21 12.90 5.53
CA ARG A 97 2.61 13.22 5.29
C ARG A 97 3.40 12.97 6.55
N TYR A 98 4.47 12.20 6.48
CA TYR A 98 5.37 11.94 7.61
C TYR A 98 6.80 12.35 7.26
N SER A 99 7.60 12.68 8.26
CA SER A 99 8.98 13.13 8.07
C SER A 99 10.01 12.17 8.67
N VAL A 100 11.14 12.01 7.97
CA VAL A 100 12.31 11.24 8.39
C VAL A 100 13.55 12.11 8.19
N TRP A 101 14.05 12.69 9.28
CA TRP A 101 15.19 13.61 9.30
C TRP A 101 16.51 12.98 9.79
N GLU A 102 16.50 11.68 10.02
CA GLU A 102 17.69 10.95 10.46
C GLU A 102 18.62 10.68 9.28
N VAL A 103 19.91 10.94 9.48
CA VAL A 103 20.95 10.64 8.49
C VAL A 103 21.19 9.13 8.44
N ILE A 104 21.02 8.54 7.27
CA ILE A 104 21.29 7.12 7.04
C ILE A 104 22.66 7.01 6.36
N ASN A 105 23.64 6.46 7.07
CA ASN A 105 24.95 6.18 6.49
C ASN A 105 24.90 5.02 5.48
N PRO A 106 25.85 4.95 4.53
CA PRO A 106 25.97 3.82 3.61
C PRO A 106 25.92 2.45 4.29
N GLY A 107 25.09 1.55 3.76
CA GLY A 107 24.89 0.18 4.27
C GLY A 107 24.19 0.10 5.64
N LYS A 108 23.62 1.21 6.13
CA LYS A 108 22.82 1.23 7.36
C LYS A 108 21.33 1.30 7.05
N SER A 109 20.53 0.80 7.97
CA SER A 109 19.08 0.90 7.94
C SER A 109 18.54 1.60 9.19
N ILE A 110 17.37 2.22 9.03
CA ILE A 110 16.57 2.78 10.11
C ILE A 110 15.16 2.19 10.07
N LYS A 111 14.52 2.09 11.23
CA LYS A 111 13.11 1.72 11.34
C LYS A 111 12.24 2.96 11.34
N VAL A 112 11.17 2.91 10.56
CA VAL A 112 10.15 3.95 10.46
C VAL A 112 8.79 3.27 10.65
N GLU A 113 8.05 3.71 11.65
CA GLU A 113 6.71 3.23 11.93
C GLU A 113 5.72 4.37 11.73
N VAL A 114 4.63 4.13 11.00
CA VAL A 114 3.54 5.09 10.83
C VAL A 114 2.23 4.42 11.21
N ASN A 115 1.53 4.97 12.20
CA ASN A 115 0.28 4.45 12.71
C ASN A 115 -0.85 5.44 12.46
N LEU A 116 -1.91 4.97 11.82
CA LEU A 116 -3.08 5.74 11.43
C LEU A 116 -4.34 5.14 12.06
N THR A 117 -5.26 6.01 12.49
CA THR A 117 -6.65 5.63 12.80
C THR A 117 -7.55 6.19 11.72
N VAL A 118 -8.35 5.33 11.09
CA VAL A 118 -9.21 5.68 9.97
C VAL A 118 -10.66 5.38 10.32
N SER A 119 -11.52 6.40 10.30
CA SER A 119 -12.96 6.24 10.46
C SER A 119 -13.65 5.92 9.14
N GLY A 120 -14.78 5.19 9.20
CA GLY A 120 -15.56 4.87 7.99
C GLY A 120 -14.79 4.04 6.96
N PHE A 121 -13.87 3.20 7.43
CA PHE A 121 -13.05 2.33 6.59
C PHE A 121 -13.86 1.14 6.03
N LEU A 122 -14.82 0.65 6.82
CA LEU A 122 -15.67 -0.47 6.45
C LEU A 122 -17.01 0.05 5.90
N SER A 123 -17.33 -0.34 4.67
CA SER A 123 -18.64 -0.14 4.05
C SER A 123 -19.59 -1.27 4.47
N ARG A 124 -20.69 -0.93 5.14
CA ARG A 124 -21.62 -1.94 5.68
C ARG A 124 -22.64 -2.40 4.64
N GLY A 125 -22.76 -3.71 4.45
CA GLY A 125 -23.78 -4.32 3.61
C GLY A 125 -24.82 -5.10 4.43
N ILE A 126 -25.75 -5.75 3.74
CA ILE A 126 -26.79 -6.57 4.39
C ILE A 126 -26.17 -7.85 4.99
N LEU A 127 -25.25 -8.49 4.26
CA LEU A 127 -24.61 -9.76 4.64
C LEU A 127 -23.09 -9.73 4.59
N PHE A 128 -22.53 -8.83 3.78
CA PHE A 128 -21.11 -8.68 3.53
C PHE A 128 -20.74 -7.23 3.77
N ASP A 129 -19.74 -7.01 4.60
CA ASP A 129 -19.13 -5.71 4.77
C ASP A 129 -17.85 -5.64 3.94
N GLU A 130 -17.66 -4.56 3.21
CA GLU A 130 -16.57 -4.39 2.26
C GLU A 130 -15.54 -3.38 2.78
N PHE A 131 -14.27 -3.65 2.54
CA PHE A 131 -13.19 -2.69 2.77
C PHE A 131 -12.25 -2.63 1.59
N GLN A 132 -11.65 -1.46 1.41
CA GLN A 132 -10.61 -1.22 0.42
C GLN A 132 -9.55 -0.30 1.00
N ALA A 133 -8.29 -0.72 0.89
CA ALA A 133 -7.13 0.09 1.23
C ALA A 133 -6.21 0.21 0.01
N THR A 134 -5.59 1.37 -0.09
CA THR A 134 -4.53 1.65 -1.05
C THR A 134 -3.24 1.84 -0.28
N ILE A 135 -2.19 1.16 -0.72
CA ILE A 135 -0.86 1.24 -0.14
C ILE A 135 0.03 1.90 -1.21
N GLY A 136 0.52 3.10 -0.88
CA GLY A 136 1.31 3.93 -1.77
C GLY A 136 0.67 5.31 -2.04
N PRO A 137 1.23 6.09 -2.97
CA PRO A 137 2.35 5.73 -3.84
C PRO A 137 3.63 5.46 -3.05
N ILE A 138 4.35 4.41 -3.43
CA ILE A 138 5.58 4.02 -2.77
C ILE A 138 6.71 5.01 -3.12
N SER A 139 7.41 5.55 -2.11
CA SER A 139 8.46 6.56 -2.33
C SER A 139 9.80 5.95 -2.79
N TYR A 140 10.13 4.73 -2.36
CA TYR A 140 11.40 4.06 -2.63
C TYR A 140 11.17 2.59 -3.02
N PRO A 141 12.04 1.95 -3.81
CA PRO A 141 11.86 0.55 -4.19
C PRO A 141 11.69 -0.36 -2.96
N VAL A 142 10.76 -1.32 -3.01
CA VAL A 142 10.51 -2.29 -1.94
C VAL A 142 11.16 -3.62 -2.30
N ILE A 143 12.06 -4.10 -1.43
CA ILE A 143 12.69 -5.42 -1.60
C ILE A 143 11.73 -6.52 -1.15
N ARG A 144 11.27 -6.43 0.11
CA ARG A 144 10.31 -7.36 0.70
C ARG A 144 9.17 -6.60 1.33
N GLY A 145 7.94 -7.03 1.07
CA GLY A 145 6.77 -6.48 1.72
C GLY A 145 5.63 -7.46 1.81
N ASP A 146 4.80 -7.26 2.83
CA ASP A 146 3.59 -8.04 3.03
C ASP A 146 2.49 -7.19 3.68
N VAL A 147 1.26 -7.65 3.50
CA VAL A 147 0.08 -7.07 4.11
C VAL A 147 -0.69 -8.13 4.88
N VAL A 148 -1.01 -7.79 6.12
CA VAL A 148 -1.85 -8.59 7.00
C VAL A 148 -3.10 -7.79 7.33
N VAL A 149 -4.25 -8.44 7.17
CA VAL A 149 -5.56 -7.89 7.54
C VAL A 149 -6.12 -8.72 8.70
N ILE A 150 -6.56 -8.04 9.74
CA ILE A 150 -7.18 -8.65 10.93
C ILE A 150 -8.64 -8.20 10.98
N PRO A 151 -9.61 -9.12 10.89
CA PRO A 151 -11.02 -8.79 10.96
C PRO A 151 -11.43 -8.39 12.39
N PRO A 152 -12.56 -7.70 12.56
CA PRO A 152 -13.13 -7.43 13.87
C PRO A 152 -13.66 -8.73 14.50
N ALA A 153 -13.82 -8.72 15.82
CA ALA A 153 -14.34 -9.87 16.55
C ALA A 153 -15.72 -10.32 16.03
N GLY A 154 -15.92 -11.62 15.87
CA GLY A 154 -17.18 -12.19 15.39
C GLY A 154 -17.40 -12.12 13.88
N LYS A 155 -16.44 -11.59 13.10
CA LYS A 155 -16.45 -11.66 11.64
C LYS A 155 -15.27 -12.45 11.11
N SER A 156 -15.48 -13.14 9.99
CA SER A 156 -14.45 -13.80 9.22
C SER A 156 -14.22 -13.08 7.90
N ILE A 157 -12.97 -13.07 7.43
CA ILE A 157 -12.65 -12.64 6.06
C ILE A 157 -13.09 -13.76 5.11
N VAL A 158 -14.02 -13.43 4.21
CA VAL A 158 -14.61 -14.38 3.24
C VAL A 158 -14.13 -14.14 1.81
N TYR A 159 -13.55 -12.97 1.56
CA TYR A 159 -12.81 -12.63 0.33
C TYR A 159 -11.66 -11.70 0.70
N LEU A 160 -10.47 -11.94 0.11
CA LEU A 160 -9.32 -11.07 0.26
C LEU A 160 -8.48 -11.10 -1.02
N SER A 161 -8.32 -9.93 -1.62
CA SER A 161 -7.41 -9.68 -2.72
C SER A 161 -6.35 -8.68 -2.27
N LYS A 162 -5.08 -9.05 -2.40
CA LYS A 162 -3.94 -8.18 -2.08
C LYS A 162 -2.95 -8.16 -3.23
N SER A 163 -2.59 -6.97 -3.69
CA SER A 163 -1.43 -6.79 -4.56
C SER A 163 -0.16 -7.17 -3.80
N SER A 164 0.80 -7.80 -4.48
CA SER A 164 2.12 -8.06 -3.90
C SER A 164 2.84 -6.75 -3.62
N LEU A 165 3.41 -6.62 -2.42
CA LEU A 165 4.32 -5.51 -2.09
C LEU A 165 5.78 -5.81 -2.43
N ASN A 166 6.11 -7.07 -2.76
CA ASN A 166 7.47 -7.44 -3.12
C ASN A 166 7.87 -6.81 -4.46
N ALA A 167 9.09 -6.30 -4.54
CA ALA A 167 9.69 -5.71 -5.74
C ALA A 167 8.91 -4.52 -6.33
N MET A 168 8.14 -3.78 -5.51
CA MET A 168 7.49 -2.54 -5.96
C MET A 168 8.52 -1.46 -6.29
N LYS A 169 8.25 -0.68 -7.34
CA LYS A 169 9.05 0.45 -7.77
C LYS A 169 8.50 1.76 -7.19
N PRO A 170 9.31 2.83 -7.16
CA PRO A 170 8.82 4.16 -6.80
C PRO A 170 7.64 4.58 -7.68
N GLY A 171 6.58 5.09 -7.05
CA GLY A 171 5.33 5.47 -7.71
C GLY A 171 4.30 4.33 -7.81
N ASP A 172 4.70 3.07 -7.59
CA ASP A 172 3.75 1.95 -7.63
C ASP A 172 2.72 2.06 -6.50
N ILE A 173 1.54 1.51 -6.76
CA ILE A 173 0.41 1.48 -5.85
C ILE A 173 -0.06 0.04 -5.72
N ALA A 174 -0.20 -0.42 -4.48
CA ALA A 174 -0.79 -1.71 -4.16
C ALA A 174 -2.21 -1.52 -3.63
N GLN A 175 -3.09 -2.46 -3.98
CA GLN A 175 -4.47 -2.45 -3.50
C GLN A 175 -4.74 -3.66 -2.62
N VAL A 176 -5.54 -3.43 -1.59
CA VAL A 176 -6.06 -4.48 -0.71
C VAL A 176 -7.56 -4.30 -0.67
N ARG A 177 -8.30 -5.34 -1.03
CA ARG A 177 -9.76 -5.36 -0.98
C ARG A 177 -10.19 -6.63 -0.29
N GLY A 178 -11.24 -6.56 0.51
CA GLY A 178 -11.83 -7.76 1.07
C GLY A 178 -13.27 -7.59 1.51
N GLU A 179 -13.87 -8.73 1.84
CA GLU A 179 -15.21 -8.84 2.41
C GLU A 179 -15.15 -9.58 3.73
N LEU A 180 -15.97 -9.09 4.65
CA LEU A 180 -16.21 -9.66 5.95
C LEU A 180 -17.64 -10.18 6.03
N SER A 181 -17.84 -11.29 6.71
CA SER A 181 -19.17 -11.77 7.07
C SER A 181 -19.22 -12.24 8.51
N TYR A 182 -20.40 -12.14 9.12
CA TYR A 182 -20.70 -12.77 10.41
C TYR A 182 -20.88 -14.29 10.28
N ILE A 183 -21.21 -14.76 9.08
CA ILE A 183 -21.35 -16.18 8.79
C ILE A 183 -19.97 -16.69 8.37
N PRO A 184 -19.45 -17.77 8.98
CA PRO A 184 -18.19 -18.36 8.60
C PRO A 184 -18.34 -19.05 7.24
N LEU A 185 -18.08 -18.29 6.18
CA LEU A 185 -18.07 -18.77 4.80
C LEU A 185 -16.62 -19.06 4.37
N PRO A 186 -16.41 -19.98 3.41
CA PRO A 186 -15.07 -20.25 2.93
C PRO A 186 -14.49 -19.04 2.20
N LEU A 187 -13.17 -18.87 2.32
CA LEU A 187 -12.43 -17.84 1.60
C LEU A 187 -12.44 -18.16 0.10
N LEU A 188 -13.01 -17.26 -0.70
CA LEU A 188 -13.04 -17.39 -2.15
C LEU A 188 -12.06 -16.41 -2.82
N PRO A 189 -11.57 -16.72 -4.05
CA PRO A 189 -10.74 -15.80 -4.83
C PRO A 189 -11.55 -14.65 -5.46
N PHE A 190 -12.88 -14.64 -5.28
CA PHE A 190 -13.80 -13.61 -5.76
C PHE A 190 -14.80 -13.23 -4.66
N SER A 191 -15.45 -12.08 -4.86
CA SER A 191 -16.49 -11.52 -4.00
C SER A 191 -17.69 -12.47 -3.83
N TRP A 192 -18.17 -12.63 -2.60
CA TRP A 192 -19.38 -13.40 -2.29
C TRP A 192 -20.66 -12.67 -2.65
N TYR A 193 -20.63 -11.34 -2.71
CA TYR A 193 -21.81 -10.53 -2.94
C TYR A 193 -22.54 -10.89 -4.25
N PRO A 194 -21.89 -11.00 -5.43
CA PRO A 194 -22.53 -11.45 -6.66
C PRO A 194 -23.09 -12.88 -6.57
N VAL A 195 -22.37 -13.77 -5.89
CA VAL A 195 -22.76 -15.19 -5.74
C VAL A 195 -24.08 -15.29 -4.98
N PHE A 196 -24.14 -14.61 -3.84
CA PHE A 196 -25.32 -14.59 -2.99
C PHE A 196 -26.56 -14.10 -3.76
N TRP A 197 -26.45 -12.95 -4.45
CA TRP A 197 -27.58 -12.40 -5.19
C TRP A 197 -27.99 -13.25 -6.38
N THR A 198 -27.04 -13.90 -7.05
CA THR A 198 -27.34 -14.84 -8.14
C THR A 198 -28.18 -16.02 -7.64
N VAL A 199 -27.81 -16.59 -6.48
CA VAL A 199 -28.58 -17.69 -5.87
C VAL A 199 -29.98 -17.22 -5.46
N VAL A 200 -30.10 -16.06 -4.81
CA VAL A 200 -31.40 -15.51 -4.41
C VAL A 200 -32.31 -15.30 -5.61
N ILE A 201 -31.80 -14.69 -6.69
CA ILE A 201 -32.55 -14.46 -7.93
C ILE A 201 -32.98 -15.80 -8.55
N ALA A 202 -32.09 -16.78 -8.63
CA ALA A 202 -32.40 -18.10 -9.17
C ALA A 202 -33.53 -18.80 -8.40
N VAL A 203 -33.50 -18.73 -7.06
CA VAL A 203 -34.55 -19.30 -6.19
C VAL A 203 -35.90 -18.60 -6.42
N ILE A 204 -35.90 -17.27 -6.52
CA ILE A 204 -37.12 -16.50 -6.79
C ILE A 204 -37.71 -16.86 -8.15
N LEU A 205 -36.87 -16.97 -9.20
CA LEU A 205 -37.31 -17.37 -10.53
C LEU A 205 -37.87 -18.78 -10.55
N LEU A 206 -37.21 -19.73 -9.89
CA LEU A 206 -37.69 -21.11 -9.78
C LEU A 206 -39.04 -21.18 -9.08
N ALA A 207 -39.22 -20.46 -7.98
CA ALA A 207 -40.50 -20.37 -7.27
C ALA A 207 -41.61 -19.80 -8.16
N PHE A 208 -41.29 -18.78 -8.97
CA PHE A 208 -42.23 -18.20 -9.92
C PHE A 208 -42.64 -19.18 -11.02
N VAL A 209 -41.69 -19.93 -11.59
CA VAL A 209 -41.94 -20.98 -12.58
C VAL A 209 -42.82 -22.09 -11.99
N ILE A 210 -42.48 -22.59 -10.80
CA ILE A 210 -43.26 -23.63 -10.12
C ILE A 210 -44.70 -23.14 -9.86
N ARG A 211 -44.86 -21.88 -9.42
CA ARG A 211 -46.19 -21.30 -9.18
C ARG A 211 -47.00 -21.16 -10.48
N ARG A 212 -46.35 -20.85 -11.60
CA ARG A 212 -47.01 -20.75 -12.91
C ARG A 212 -47.41 -22.10 -13.48
N VAL A 213 -46.61 -23.14 -13.27
CA VAL A 213 -46.90 -24.51 -13.74
C VAL A 213 -48.02 -25.18 -12.91
N ARG A 214 -48.17 -24.79 -11.63
CA ARG A 214 -49.24 -25.29 -10.75
C ARG A 214 -50.58 -24.55 -10.87
N ARG A 215 -50.64 -23.47 -11.65
CA ARG A 215 -51.89 -22.77 -12.02
C ARG A 215 -52.34 -23.23 -13.38
#